data_AF-A0A397V0L2-F1
#
_entry.id   AF-A0A397V0L2-F1
#
_cell.length_a   1.000
_cell.length_b   1.000
_cell.length_c   1.000
_cell.angle_alpha   90.00
_cell.angle_beta   90.00
_cell.angle_gamma   90.00
#
_symmetry.space_group_name_H-M   'P 1'
#
loop_
_entity.id
_entity.type
_entity.pdbx_description
1 polymer ?
#
loop_
_entity_poly.entity_id
_entity_poly.type
_entity_poly.pdbx_seq_one_letter_code
_entity_poly.pdbx_strand_id
1 'polypeptide(L)'
;MQPDPLISNGTAQFNVSGTLTKNDITLDNTTLRISFADMKQVPPISDPYFKTFNKSYAAGTPFSIYVSDVSVPTLPDLYHVIVVVGDPTDDSIVIYGCAFAEIDRALVAIKF
;
A
#
# COMPACT_ATOMS: atom_id res chain seq x y z
N MET A 1 -3.29 -1.13 8.90
CA MET A 1 -3.20 -2.47 8.29
C MET A 1 -3.51 -3.51 9.36
N GLN A 2 -4.06 -4.67 9.01
CA GLN A 2 -4.30 -5.79 9.94
C GLN A 2 -4.01 -7.14 9.25
N PRO A 3 -3.42 -8.12 9.97
CA PRO A 3 -2.94 -8.03 11.34
C PRO A 3 -1.72 -7.10 11.49
N ASP A 4 -1.46 -6.65 12.71
CA ASP A 4 -0.25 -5.90 13.08
C ASP A 4 0.44 -6.64 14.24
N PRO A 5 1.63 -7.27 14.03
CA PRO A 5 2.40 -7.25 12.79
C PRO A 5 1.78 -8.11 11.68
N LEU A 6 2.18 -7.86 10.43
CA LEU A 6 1.79 -8.68 9.29
C LEU A 6 2.35 -10.11 9.41
N ILE A 7 1.59 -11.08 8.90
CA ILE A 7 1.95 -12.49 8.90
C ILE A 7 2.38 -12.89 7.49
N SER A 8 3.61 -13.39 7.36
CA SER A 8 4.15 -13.88 6.10
C SER A 8 3.29 -14.99 5.50
N ASN A 9 3.15 -14.99 4.16
CA ASN A 9 2.34 -15.95 3.40
C ASN A 9 0.85 -15.99 3.83
N GLY A 10 0.38 -14.92 4.47
CA GLY A 10 -1.02 -14.73 4.86
C GLY A 10 -1.74 -13.72 3.97
N THR A 11 -2.90 -13.27 4.44
CA THR A 11 -3.67 -12.19 3.83
C THR A 11 -3.77 -11.04 4.82
N ALA A 12 -3.72 -9.81 4.32
CA ALA A 12 -3.83 -8.61 5.11
C ALA A 12 -4.93 -7.67 4.59
N GLN A 13 -5.40 -6.85 5.52
CA GLN A 13 -6.40 -5.83 5.29
C GLN A 13 -5.78 -4.45 5.44
N PHE A 14 -6.15 -3.54 4.55
CA PHE A 14 -5.71 -2.16 4.56
C PHE A 14 -6.93 -1.25 4.47
N ASN A 15 -7.01 -0.32 5.40
CA ASN A 15 -7.85 0.86 5.28
C ASN A 15 -6.93 2.03 4.91
N VAL A 16 -7.06 2.53 3.69
CA VAL A 16 -6.23 3.62 3.15
C VAL A 16 -7.12 4.84 3.01
N SER A 17 -6.75 5.91 3.69
CA SER A 17 -7.49 7.17 3.67
C SER A 17 -6.54 8.35 3.57
N GLY A 18 -7.00 9.44 2.96
CA GLY A 18 -6.21 10.65 2.84
C GLY A 18 -6.95 11.74 2.08
N THR A 19 -6.24 12.81 1.77
CA THR A 19 -6.74 13.92 0.95
C THR A 19 -5.67 14.28 -0.08
N LEU A 20 -5.94 14.06 -1.36
CA LEU A 20 -5.05 14.50 -2.44
C LEU A 20 -5.34 15.97 -2.75
N THR A 21 -4.34 16.85 -2.73
CA THR A 21 -4.56 18.30 -2.88
C THR A 21 -4.38 18.83 -4.30
N LYS A 22 -3.82 18.03 -5.20
CA LYS A 22 -3.45 18.45 -6.56
C LYS A 22 -4.19 17.70 -7.66
N ASN A 23 -4.55 16.45 -7.39
CA ASN A 23 -5.07 15.54 -8.41
C ASN A 23 -6.37 14.93 -7.91
N ASP A 24 -7.34 14.80 -8.81
CA ASP A 24 -8.58 14.08 -8.55
C ASP A 24 -8.30 12.58 -8.49
N ILE A 25 -9.13 11.85 -7.74
CA ILE A 25 -9.28 10.40 -7.90
C ILE A 25 -10.39 10.22 -8.92
N THR A 26 -10.09 9.54 -10.03
CA THR A 26 -11.06 9.23 -11.09
C THR A 26 -11.52 7.79 -10.99
N LEU A 27 -12.84 7.59 -11.00
CA LEU A 27 -13.49 6.29 -11.12
C LEU A 27 -12.85 5.46 -12.26
N ASP A 28 -12.57 4.20 -11.98
CA ASP A 28 -12.09 3.19 -12.94
C ASP A 28 -10.73 3.52 -13.61
N ASN A 29 -10.02 4.54 -13.12
CA ASN A 29 -8.68 4.90 -13.59
C ASN A 29 -7.67 4.96 -12.44
N THR A 30 -7.91 5.84 -11.46
CA THR A 30 -6.99 5.98 -10.33
C THR A 30 -6.94 4.69 -9.53
N THR A 31 -5.72 4.29 -9.19
CA THR A 31 -5.42 2.97 -8.64
C THR A 31 -4.64 3.09 -7.34
N LEU A 32 -5.05 2.28 -6.36
CA LEU A 32 -4.29 1.98 -5.16
C LEU A 32 -3.29 0.86 -5.49
N ARG A 33 -2.00 1.10 -5.21
CA ARG A 33 -0.94 0.10 -5.27
C ARG A 33 -0.39 -0.15 -3.87
N ILE A 34 -0.29 -1.41 -3.46
CA ILE A 34 0.36 -1.82 -2.21
C ILE A 34 1.52 -2.75 -2.57
N SER A 35 2.72 -2.46 -2.03
CA SER A 35 3.93 -3.22 -2.31
C SER A 35 4.71 -3.53 -1.04
N PHE A 36 5.41 -4.66 -1.03
CA PHE A 36 6.34 -5.06 0.02
C PHE A 36 7.76 -5.00 -0.54
N ALA A 37 8.66 -4.31 0.14
CA ALA A 37 10.05 -4.16 -0.31
C ALA A 37 11.02 -4.58 0.81
N ASP A 38 12.11 -5.26 0.42
CA ASP A 38 13.25 -5.50 1.28
C ASP A 38 14.15 -4.27 1.19
N MET A 39 14.61 -3.74 2.33
CA MET A 39 15.51 -2.60 2.37
C MET A 39 16.80 -2.78 1.58
N LYS A 40 17.16 -4.03 1.27
CA LYS A 40 18.38 -4.38 0.55
C LYS A 40 18.18 -4.62 -0.96
N GLN A 41 16.94 -4.65 -1.46
CA GLN A 41 16.66 -5.09 -2.82
C GLN A 41 15.64 -4.20 -3.56
N VAL A 42 15.99 -3.91 -4.81
CA VAL A 42 15.07 -3.54 -5.88
C VAL A 42 15.22 -4.65 -6.92
N PRO A 43 14.15 -5.37 -7.32
CA PRO A 43 12.72 -5.04 -7.24
C PRO A 43 12.01 -5.40 -5.92
N PRO A 44 10.71 -5.06 -5.75
CA PRO A 44 9.88 -5.48 -4.61
C PRO A 44 9.93 -7.00 -4.33
N ILE A 45 9.63 -7.38 -3.08
CA ILE A 45 9.67 -8.79 -2.60
C ILE A 45 8.70 -9.67 -3.40
N SER A 46 7.58 -9.10 -3.84
CA SER A 46 6.57 -9.76 -4.64
C SER A 46 5.87 -8.78 -5.57
N ASP A 47 5.03 -9.30 -6.46
CA ASP A 47 4.15 -8.49 -7.29
C ASP A 47 3.29 -7.56 -6.41
N PRO A 48 3.14 -6.28 -6.79
CA PRO A 48 2.26 -5.36 -6.09
C PRO A 48 0.79 -5.77 -6.18
N TYR A 49 0.05 -5.51 -5.11
CA TYR A 49 -1.40 -5.54 -5.15
C TYR A 49 -1.94 -4.25 -5.78
N PHE A 50 -2.94 -4.37 -6.64
CA PHE A 50 -3.61 -3.24 -7.29
C PHE A 50 -5.11 -3.26 -7.05
N LYS A 51 -5.68 -2.09 -6.78
CA LYS A 51 -7.13 -1.89 -6.71
C LYS A 51 -7.52 -0.55 -7.29
N THR A 52 -8.32 -0.57 -8.35
CA THR A 52 -8.88 0.66 -8.93
C THR A 52 -9.98 1.22 -8.04
N PHE A 53 -10.03 2.54 -7.91
CA PHE A 53 -11.06 3.24 -7.16
C PHE A 53 -12.41 3.11 -7.87
N ASN A 54 -13.46 2.78 -7.11
CA ASN A 54 -14.84 2.63 -7.60
C ASN A 54 -15.70 3.89 -7.42
N LYS A 55 -15.08 5.02 -7.07
CA LYS A 55 -15.70 6.33 -6.89
C LYS A 55 -14.68 7.42 -7.23
N SER A 56 -15.17 8.52 -7.77
CA SER A 56 -14.36 9.72 -7.96
C SER A 56 -14.35 10.62 -6.73
N TYR A 57 -13.24 11.29 -6.49
CA TYR A 57 -13.07 12.30 -5.45
C TYR A 57 -12.33 13.50 -6.05
N ALA A 58 -12.91 14.70 -5.96
CA ALA A 58 -12.21 15.91 -6.38
C ALA A 58 -11.02 16.21 -5.45
N ALA A 59 -9.96 16.82 -5.98
CA ALA A 59 -8.84 17.29 -5.20
C ALA A 59 -9.31 18.17 -4.02
N GLY A 60 -8.70 17.97 -2.86
CA GLY A 60 -9.11 18.57 -1.59
C GLY A 60 -10.22 17.80 -0.85
N THR A 61 -10.83 16.79 -1.47
CA THR A 61 -11.84 15.95 -0.83
C THR A 61 -11.20 14.74 -0.15
N PRO A 62 -11.54 14.44 1.13
CA PRO A 62 -11.10 13.22 1.78
C PRO A 62 -11.62 11.96 1.06
N PHE A 63 -10.78 10.95 0.94
CA PHE A 63 -11.13 9.63 0.42
C PHE A 63 -10.81 8.53 1.42
N SER A 64 -11.48 7.39 1.27
CA SER A 64 -11.14 6.14 1.97
C SER A 64 -11.40 4.96 1.05
N ILE A 65 -10.49 3.99 1.04
CA ILE A 65 -10.63 2.72 0.35
C ILE A 65 -10.20 1.60 1.30
N TYR A 66 -11.03 0.55 1.36
CA TYR A 66 -10.77 -0.63 2.16
C TYR A 66 -10.52 -1.82 1.23
N VAL A 67 -9.46 -2.58 1.50
CA VAL A 67 -9.09 -3.81 0.81
C VAL A 67 -8.76 -4.88 1.83
N SER A 68 -9.19 -6.12 1.60
CA SER A 68 -9.09 -7.20 2.59
C SER A 68 -8.41 -8.46 2.10
N ASP A 69 -7.93 -8.44 0.86
CA ASP A 69 -7.43 -9.58 0.10
C ASP A 69 -5.98 -9.37 -0.37
N VAL A 70 -5.19 -8.59 0.38
CA VAL A 70 -3.79 -8.33 0.03
C VAL A 70 -2.94 -9.52 0.48
N SER A 71 -2.46 -10.31 -0.48
CA SER A 71 -1.51 -11.39 -0.22
C SER A 71 -0.20 -10.83 0.32
N VAL A 72 0.23 -11.32 1.49
CA VAL A 72 1.49 -10.95 2.13
C VAL A 72 2.56 -11.95 1.72
N PRO A 73 3.69 -11.53 1.14
CA PRO A 73 4.76 -12.46 0.76
C PRO A 73 5.48 -13.03 1.97
N THR A 74 6.50 -13.84 1.73
CA THR A 74 7.47 -14.16 2.79
C THR A 74 8.22 -12.87 3.14
N LEU A 75 8.08 -12.42 4.40
CA LEU A 75 8.64 -11.14 4.86
C LEU A 75 9.99 -11.39 5.54
N PRO A 76 11.05 -10.63 5.21
CA PRO A 76 12.28 -10.62 5.99
C PRO A 76 12.07 -9.93 7.36
N ASP A 77 13.11 -9.92 8.19
CA ASP A 77 13.06 -9.28 9.51
C ASP A 77 12.82 -7.76 9.41
N LEU A 78 13.37 -7.12 8.38
CA LEU A 78 13.25 -5.69 8.13
C LEU A 78 12.70 -5.46 6.73
N TYR A 79 11.52 -4.83 6.63
CA TYR A 79 10.86 -4.60 5.36
C TYR A 79 10.06 -3.30 5.35
N HIS A 80 9.73 -2.82 4.15
CA HIS A 80 8.85 -1.68 3.92
C HIS A 80 7.51 -2.15 3.36
N VAL A 81 6.43 -1.51 3.84
CA VAL A 81 5.12 -1.54 3.18
C VAL A 81 4.92 -0.19 2.52
N ILE A 82 4.71 -0.18 1.21
CA ILE A 82 4.57 1.03 0.40
C ILE A 82 3.15 1.06 -0.15
N VAL A 83 2.45 2.17 0.10
CA VAL A 83 1.09 2.44 -0.37
C VAL A 83 1.13 3.65 -1.28
N VAL A 84 0.68 3.47 -2.53
CA VAL A 84 0.64 4.52 -3.54
C VAL A 84 -0.79 4.67 -4.06
N VAL A 85 -1.20 5.92 -4.29
CA VAL A 85 -2.40 6.26 -5.05
C VAL A 85 -1.94 7.04 -6.29
N GLY A 86 -2.41 6.64 -7.47
CA GLY A 86 -2.02 7.27 -8.71
C GLY A 86 -2.66 6.63 -9.93
N ASP A 87 -2.44 7.22 -11.10
CA ASP A 87 -2.97 6.68 -12.36
C ASP A 87 -1.95 5.75 -13.03
N PRO A 88 -2.38 4.59 -13.54
CA PRO A 88 -1.50 3.69 -14.27
C PRO A 88 -1.04 4.32 -15.59
N THR A 89 0.18 3.99 -16.01
CA THR A 89 0.72 4.22 -17.35
C THR A 89 1.20 2.90 -17.93
N ASP A 90 1.64 2.88 -19.19
CA ASP A 90 2.06 1.64 -19.88
C ASP A 90 3.10 0.83 -19.08
N ASP A 91 4.04 1.50 -18.40
CA ASP A 91 5.13 0.86 -17.65
C ASP A 91 5.18 1.21 -16.14
N SER A 92 4.27 2.05 -15.63
CA SER A 92 4.41 2.62 -14.27
C SER A 92 3.09 3.17 -13.69
N ILE A 93 3.20 3.96 -12.62
CA ILE A 93 2.11 4.71 -12.00
C ILE A 93 2.54 6.16 -11.82
N VAL A 94 1.73 7.12 -12.27
CA VAL A 94 1.91 8.54 -11.94
C VAL A 94 1.44 8.74 -10.51
N ILE A 95 2.39 8.93 -9.59
CA ILE A 95 2.12 8.98 -8.15
C ILE A 95 1.43 10.29 -7.78
N TYR A 96 0.25 10.21 -7.18
CA TYR A 96 -0.47 11.35 -6.59
C TYR A 96 -0.24 11.46 -5.09
N GLY A 97 -0.12 10.30 -4.42
CA GLY A 97 0.20 10.19 -3.01
C GLY A 97 0.97 8.90 -2.72
N CYS A 98 1.86 8.97 -1.73
CA CYS A 98 2.67 7.85 -1.28
C CYS A 98 2.79 7.88 0.25
N ALA A 99 2.65 6.73 0.88
CA ALA A 99 2.98 6.50 2.27
C ALA A 99 3.79 5.20 2.37
N PHE A 100 4.74 5.16 3.29
CA PHE A 100 5.47 3.93 3.59
C PHE A 100 5.64 3.74 5.08
N ALA A 101 5.73 2.48 5.50
CA ALA A 101 6.04 2.08 6.87
C ALA A 101 7.24 1.13 6.85
N GLU A 102 8.24 1.43 7.67
CA GLU A 102 9.36 0.54 7.96
C GLU A 102 9.02 -0.33 9.16
N ILE A 103 9.19 -1.64 9.00
CA ILE A 103 8.79 -2.63 10.01
C ILE A 103 9.99 -3.51 10.31
N ASP A 104 10.43 -3.46 11.55
CA ASP A 104 11.42 -4.36 12.13
C ASP A 104 10.71 -5.40 13.01
N ARG A 105 10.68 -6.65 12.55
CA ARG A 105 10.09 -7.78 13.27
C ARG A 105 10.95 -8.24 14.44
N ALA A 106 12.25 -7.94 14.46
CA ALA A 106 13.13 -8.29 15.57
C ALA A 106 12.84 -7.46 16.84
N LEU A 107 12.22 -6.28 16.68
CA LEU A 107 11.81 -5.41 17.79
C LEU A 107 10.47 -5.81 18.45
N VAL A 108 9.77 -6.85 17.95
CA VAL A 108 8.50 -7.33 18.55
C VAL A 108 8.74 -8.29 19.74
N ALA A 109 10.00 -8.59 20.08
CA ALA A 109 10.32 -9.44 21.23
C ALA A 109 10.31 -8.65 22.56
N ILE A 110 9.22 -8.83 23.32
CA ILE A 110 9.03 -8.59 24.77
C ILE A 110 8.79 -7.12 25.18
N LYS A 111 7.51 -6.76 25.38
CA LYS A 111 7.12 -5.78 26.40
C LYS A 111 6.72 -6.56 27.66
N PHE A 112 7.41 -6.31 28.78
CA PHE A 112 7.01 -6.75 30.12
C PHE A 112 5.76 -6.00 30.59
#